data_AF-A0A7K0R924-F1
#
_entry.id   AF-A0A7K0R924-F1
#
_cell.length_a   1.000
_cell.length_b   1.000
_cell.length_c   1.000
_cell.angle_alpha   90.00
_cell.angle_beta   90.00
_cell.angle_gamma   90.00
#
_symmetry.space_group_name_H-M   'P 1'
#
loop_
_entity.id
_entity.type
_entity.pdbx_description
1 polymer ?
#
loop_
_entity_poly.entity_id
_entity_poly.type
_entity_poly.pdbx_seq_one_letter_code
_entity_poly.pdbx_strand_id
1 'polypeptide(L)'
;MPLASMSKATSTCGMPRGVPQIEVAFDIDANGILSVSAKDLGTGTEQTVRIEQSSGLSETEIDKMRKDADSHAAEDKKKRALVEARNEAESRAYQLEKLIKQ
;
A
#
# COMPACT_ATOMS: atom_id res chain seq x y z
N MET A 1 6.79 -15.94 14.90
CA MET A 1 5.52 -16.11 15.64
C MET A 1 4.38 -16.15 14.62
N PRO A 2 3.30 -16.94 14.79
CA PRO A 2 3.23 -18.40 14.87
C PRO A 2 3.14 -19.05 13.46
N LEU A 3 3.84 -20.17 13.23
CA LEU A 3 3.55 -21.04 12.08
C LEU A 3 2.30 -21.86 12.43
N ALA A 4 1.13 -21.44 11.96
CA ALA A 4 -0.11 -22.19 12.12
C ALA A 4 -0.29 -23.15 10.94
N SER A 5 0.30 -24.35 11.03
CA SER A 5 0.01 -25.44 10.10
C SER A 5 -1.37 -26.03 10.42
N MET A 6 -2.41 -25.62 9.70
CA MET A 6 -3.73 -26.25 9.78
C MET A 6 -3.77 -27.52 8.91
N SER A 7 -3.27 -28.63 9.43
CA SER A 7 -3.52 -29.97 8.85
C SER A 7 -4.93 -30.43 9.24
N LYS A 8 -5.93 -30.09 8.43
CA LYS A 8 -7.32 -30.51 8.68
C LYS A 8 -7.53 -31.96 8.24
N ALA A 9 -7.14 -32.92 9.09
CA ALA A 9 -7.46 -34.32 8.91
C ALA A 9 -8.84 -34.62 9.54
N THR A 10 -9.92 -34.39 8.79
CA THR A 10 -11.25 -34.84 9.20
C THR A 10 -11.28 -36.36 9.05
N SER A 11 -11.12 -37.06 10.17
CA SER A 11 -11.14 -38.52 10.24
C SER A 11 -12.58 -39.02 10.21
N THR A 12 -13.06 -39.40 9.04
CA THR A 12 -14.25 -40.25 8.90
C THR A 12 -13.82 -41.62 8.40
N CYS A 13 -14.33 -42.65 9.07
CA CYS A 13 -14.13 -44.06 8.76
C CYS A 13 -14.50 -44.33 7.29
N GLY A 14 -13.49 -44.58 6.45
CA GLY A 14 -13.66 -44.87 5.02
C GLY A 14 -12.85 -43.94 4.10
N MET A 15 -11.51 -44.01 4.13
CA MET A 15 -10.70 -43.45 3.05
C MET A 15 -10.24 -44.57 2.10
N PRO A 16 -10.63 -44.56 0.82
CA PRO A 16 -10.00 -45.41 -0.19
C PRO A 16 -8.51 -45.04 -0.29
N ARG A 17 -7.63 -46.04 -0.40
CA ARG A 17 -6.19 -45.81 -0.61
C ARG A 17 -6.02 -44.98 -1.89
N GLY A 18 -5.48 -43.77 -1.75
CA GLY A 18 -5.29 -42.84 -2.89
C GLY A 18 -5.75 -41.40 -2.66
N VAL A 19 -6.09 -40.99 -1.43
CA VAL A 19 -6.44 -39.58 -1.19
C VAL A 19 -5.17 -38.71 -1.25
N PRO A 20 -5.12 -37.70 -2.15
CA PRO A 20 -3.98 -36.80 -2.25
C PRO A 20 -3.80 -36.06 -0.93
N GLN A 21 -2.59 -36.14 -0.37
CA GLN A 21 -2.22 -35.35 0.78
C GLN A 21 -1.64 -34.03 0.29
N ILE A 22 -2.39 -32.95 0.51
CA ILE A 22 -1.99 -31.59 0.12
C ILE A 22 -1.52 -30.88 1.40
N GLU A 23 -0.26 -30.45 1.40
CA GLU A 23 0.29 -29.58 2.42
C GLU A 23 0.11 -28.13 1.98
N VAL A 24 -0.55 -27.33 2.82
CA VAL A 24 -0.78 -25.91 2.55
C VAL A 24 -0.06 -25.09 3.61
N ALA A 25 0.86 -24.23 3.19
CA ALA A 25 1.52 -23.26 4.04
C ALA A 25 1.01 -21.85 3.73
N PHE A 26 0.81 -21.09 4.80
CA PHE A 26 0.36 -19.71 4.77
C PHE A 26 1.46 -18.85 5.39
N ASP A 27 2.00 -17.93 4.60
CA ASP A 27 2.97 -16.94 5.06
C ASP A 27 2.34 -15.55 5.02
N ILE A 28 2.48 -14.81 6.12
CA ILE A 28 2.02 -13.43 6.24
C ILE A 28 3.26 -12.59 6.53
N ASP A 29 3.64 -11.74 5.60
CA ASP A 29 4.80 -10.88 5.74
C ASP A 29 4.45 -9.55 6.45
N ALA A 30 5.47 -8.77 6.82
CA ALA A 30 5.30 -7.49 7.53
C ALA A 30 4.55 -6.41 6.72
N ASN A 31 4.47 -6.56 5.40
CA ASN A 31 3.68 -5.71 4.51
C ASN A 31 2.22 -6.18 4.38
N GLY A 32 1.84 -7.30 5.01
CA GLY A 32 0.47 -7.84 5.00
C GLY A 32 0.08 -8.61 3.75
N ILE A 33 1.04 -9.06 2.93
CA ILE A 33 0.79 -9.89 1.74
C ILE A 33 0.65 -11.34 2.22
N LEU A 34 -0.48 -11.98 1.87
CA LEU A 34 -0.71 -13.38 2.15
C LEU A 34 -0.15 -14.23 1.00
N SER A 35 0.88 -15.02 1.29
CA SER A 35 1.43 -16.00 0.36
C SER A 35 0.92 -17.39 0.72
N VAL A 36 0.25 -18.05 -0.23
CA VAL A 36 -0.26 -19.41 -0.05
C VAL A 36 0.54 -20.35 -0.95
N SER A 37 1.26 -21.29 -0.35
CA SER A 37 1.94 -22.36 -1.09
C SER A 37 1.27 -23.68 -0.81
N ALA A 38 0.84 -24.38 -1.86
CA ALA A 38 0.26 -25.71 -1.78
C ALA A 38 1.19 -26.73 -2.44
N LYS A 39 1.50 -27.80 -1.73
CA LYS A 39 2.32 -28.91 -2.21
C LYS A 39 1.53 -30.20 -2.13
N ASP A 40 1.36 -30.87 -3.26
CA ASP A 40 0.77 -32.21 -3.28
C ASP A 40 1.87 -33.26 -3.04
N LEU A 41 1.73 -34.04 -1.97
CA LEU A 41 2.71 -35.05 -1.56
C LEU A 41 2.66 -36.33 -2.43
N GLY A 42 1.61 -36.52 -3.23
CA GLY A 42 1.47 -37.67 -4.12
C GLY A 42 2.11 -37.46 -5.50
N THR A 43 2.08 -36.23 -6.01
CA THR A 43 2.58 -35.84 -7.33
C THR A 43 3.83 -34.95 -7.26
N GLY A 44 4.20 -34.48 -6.07
CA GLY A 44 5.38 -33.61 -5.87
C GLY A 44 5.24 -32.22 -6.50
N THR A 45 4.06 -31.88 -7.03
CA THR A 45 3.82 -30.61 -7.70
C THR A 45 3.56 -29.52 -6.65
N GLU A 46 4.31 -28.43 -6.77
CA GLU A 46 4.20 -27.24 -5.92
C GLU A 46 3.49 -26.13 -6.72
N GLN A 47 2.44 -25.56 -6.14
CA GLN A 47 1.74 -24.41 -6.69
C GLN A 47 1.77 -23.29 -5.67
N THR A 48 2.41 -22.17 -6.03
CA THR A 48 2.49 -20.98 -5.17
C THR A 48 1.56 -19.92 -5.72
N VAL A 49 0.60 -19.49 -4.90
CA VAL A 49 -0.33 -18.41 -5.22
C VAL A 49 -0.01 -17.25 -4.28
N ARG A 50 0.55 -16.18 -4.84
CA ARG A 50 0.75 -14.92 -4.12
C ARG A 50 -0.55 -14.12 -4.21
N ILE A 51 -1.26 -14.01 -3.10
CA ILE A 51 -2.46 -13.17 -3.03
C ILE A 51 -1.99 -11.78 -2.60
N GLU A 52 -1.57 -11.01 -3.59
CA GLU A 52 -1.40 -9.57 -3.40
C GLU A 52 -2.78 -9.01 -3.12
N GLN A 53 -2.96 -8.40 -1.94
CA GLN A 53 -4.17 -7.65 -1.61
C GLN A 53 -4.42 -6.67 -2.76
N SER A 54 -5.37 -6.99 -3.62
CA SER A 54 -5.68 -6.25 -4.85
C SER A 54 -6.49 -4.98 -4.52
N SER A 55 -6.18 -4.39 -3.37
CA SER A 55 -6.83 -3.24 -2.78
C SER A 55 -5.79 -2.15 -2.70
N GLY A 56 -5.76 -1.32 -3.73
CA GLY A 56 -5.00 -0.10 -3.70
C GLY A 56 -5.07 0.58 -5.05
N LEU A 57 -4.03 0.40 -5.84
CA LEU A 57 -3.78 1.12 -7.07
C LEU A 57 -2.89 0.25 -7.95
N SER A 58 -3.20 0.15 -9.23
CA SER A 58 -2.28 -0.43 -10.20
C SER A 58 -1.02 0.44 -10.33
N GLU A 59 0.11 -0.13 -10.75
CA GLU A 59 1.37 0.60 -10.95
C GLU A 59 1.17 1.85 -11.84
N THR A 60 0.24 1.77 -12.80
CA THR A 60 -0.14 2.88 -13.67
C THR A 60 -0.90 4.01 -12.96
N GLU A 61 -1.71 3.68 -11.96
CA GLU A 61 -2.41 4.70 -11.15
C GLU A 61 -1.46 5.37 -10.18
N ILE A 62 -0.48 4.64 -9.65
CA ILE A 62 0.58 5.19 -8.80
C ILE A 62 1.41 6.23 -9.58
N ASP A 63 1.76 5.95 -10.85
CA ASP A 63 2.52 6.90 -11.68
C ASP A 63 1.71 8.17 -12.00
N LYS A 64 0.41 8.01 -12.31
CA LYS A 64 -0.50 9.14 -12.50
C LYS A 64 -0.60 10.00 -11.24
N MET A 65 -0.86 9.39 -10.09
CA MET A 65 -0.95 10.10 -8.82
C MET A 65 0.34 10.83 -8.44
N ARG A 66 1.52 10.29 -8.79
CA ARG A 66 2.79 11.01 -8.61
C ARG A 66 2.90 12.25 -9.49
N LYS A 67 2.50 12.15 -10.77
CA LYS A 67 2.52 13.29 -11.69
C LYS A 67 1.53 14.38 -11.28
N ASP A 68 0.32 14.00 -10.87
CA ASP A 68 -0.68 14.93 -10.35
C ASP A 68 -0.22 15.60 -9.04
N ALA A 69 0.46 14.85 -8.15
CA ALA A 69 1.02 15.44 -6.93
C ALA A 69 2.13 16.47 -7.22
N ASP A 70 3.02 16.18 -8.18
CA ASP A 70 4.12 17.09 -8.55
C ASP A 70 3.61 18.38 -9.22
N SER A 71 2.62 18.25 -10.12
CA SER A 71 2.02 19.39 -10.80
C SER A 71 1.28 20.32 -9.83
N HIS A 72 0.52 19.76 -8.88
CA HIS A 72 -0.17 20.54 -7.85
C HIS A 72 0.80 21.17 -6.85
N ALA A 73 1.86 20.47 -6.44
CA ALA A 73 2.88 21.04 -5.56
C ALA A 73 3.53 22.31 -6.15
N ALA A 74 3.77 22.32 -7.47
CA ALA A 74 4.31 23.49 -8.16
C ALA A 74 3.29 24.65 -8.22
N GLU A 75 2.02 24.37 -8.46
CA GLU A 75 0.95 25.38 -8.43
C GLU A 75 0.73 25.97 -7.04
N ASP A 76 0.69 25.12 -6.01
CA ASP A 76 0.54 25.55 -4.62
C ASP A 76 1.72 26.41 -4.17
N LYS A 77 2.95 26.07 -4.59
CA LYS A 77 4.13 26.90 -4.31
C LYS A 77 4.03 28.29 -4.94
N LYS A 78 3.52 28.39 -6.18
CA LYS A 78 3.29 29.69 -6.84
C LYS A 78 2.21 30.50 -6.14
N LYS A 79 1.07 29.88 -5.79
CA LYS A 79 -0.02 30.54 -5.06
C LYS A 79 0.46 31.06 -3.70
N ARG A 80 1.21 30.24 -2.96
CA ARG A 80 1.79 30.62 -1.68
C ARG A 80 2.75 31.81 -1.81
N ALA A 81 3.63 31.78 -2.81
CA ALA A 81 4.57 32.88 -3.05
C ALA A 81 3.87 34.21 -3.36
N LEU A 82 2.76 34.18 -4.12
CA LEU A 82 1.97 35.38 -4.40
C LEU A 82 1.30 35.94 -3.15
N VAL A 83 0.73 35.08 -2.30
CA VAL A 83 0.10 35.50 -1.05
C VAL A 83 1.15 36.06 -0.08
N GLU A 84 2.30 35.42 0.03
CA GLU A 84 3.40 35.87 0.88
C GLU A 84 3.95 37.24 0.43
N ALA A 85 4.18 37.41 -0.87
CA ALA A 85 4.60 38.70 -1.43
C ALA A 85 3.57 39.81 -1.19
N ARG A 86 2.27 39.51 -1.31
CA ARG A 86 1.20 40.47 -1.02
C ARG A 86 1.17 40.85 0.46
N ASN A 87 1.24 39.87 1.36
CA ASN A 87 1.24 40.11 2.80
C ASN A 87 2.47 40.91 3.24
N GLU A 88 3.64 40.61 2.66
CA GLU A 88 4.86 41.36 2.93
C GLU A 88 4.75 42.81 2.44
N ALA A 89 4.24 43.03 1.23
CA ALA A 89 4.01 44.37 0.69
C ALA A 89 3.02 45.18 1.54
N GLU A 90 1.92 44.56 1.96
CA GLU A 90 0.90 45.20 2.81
C GLU A 90 1.45 45.53 4.20
N SER A 91 2.24 44.62 4.78
CA SER A 91 2.94 44.86 6.06
C SER A 91 3.92 46.03 5.96
N ARG A 92 4.72 46.09 4.90
CA ARG A 92 5.66 47.19 4.65
C ARG A 92 4.93 48.52 4.40
N ALA A 93 3.85 48.51 3.62
CA ALA A 93 3.05 49.69 3.36
C ALA A 93 2.46 50.25 4.67
N TYR A 94 1.89 49.39 5.51
CA TYR A 94 1.37 49.78 6.81
C TYR A 94 2.44 50.39 7.73
N GLN A 95 3.65 49.80 7.74
CA GLN A 95 4.79 50.34 8.49
C GLN A 95 5.17 51.75 8.02
N LEU A 96 5.23 51.96 6.70
CA LEU A 96 5.52 53.28 6.11
C LEU A 96 4.43 54.30 6.40
N GLU A 97 3.15 53.93 6.28
CA GLU A 97 2.03 54.81 6.62
C GLU A 97 2.05 55.23 8.09
N LYS A 98 2.41 54.31 8.99
CA LYS A 98 2.55 54.60 10.41
C LYS A 98 3.72 55.56 10.69
N LEU A 99 4.83 55.41 9.98
CA LEU A 99 5.99 56.30 10.09
C LEU A 99 5.69 57.72 9.60
N ILE A 100 4.83 57.89 8.59
CA ILE A 100 4.48 59.21 8.02
C ILE A 100 3.41 59.91 8.88
N LYS A 101 2.56 59.15 9.58
CA LYS A 101 1.52 59.70 10.49
C LYS A 101 2.05 60.11 11.87
N GLN A 102 3.28 59.74 12.21
CA GLN A 102 4.01 60.25 13.39
C GLN A 102 4.79 61.50 13.03
#